data_AF-A0A953XH08-F1
#
_entry.id   AF-A0A953XH08-F1
#
_cell.length_a   1.000
_cell.length_b   1.000
_cell.length_c   1.000
_cell.angle_alpha   90.00
_cell.angle_beta   90.00
_cell.angle_gamma   90.00
#
_symmetry.space_group_name_H-M   'P 1'
#
loop_
_entity.id
_entity.type
_entity.pdbx_description
1 polymer ?
#
loop_
_entity_poly.entity_id
_entity_poly.type
_entity_poly.pdbx_seq_one_letter_code
_entity_poly.pdbx_strand_id
1 'polypeptide(L)'
;MQVRKTINTWDDWTDYFQMWRDDVGVEIPEAESFFMTPLYDDKPSSEVEFGDFAGDHKWDRIGQVPNQTMRDSLLQLVFVQGDT
;
A
#
# COMPACT_ATOMS: atom_id res chain seq x y z
N MET A 1 21.54 -26.72 7.37
CA MET A 1 21.84 -25.91 6.16
C MET A 1 20.64 -24.99 5.96
N GLN A 2 20.75 -23.73 6.37
CA GLN A 2 19.63 -22.78 6.35
C GLN A 2 19.52 -22.25 4.91
N VAL A 3 18.47 -22.66 4.20
CA VAL A 3 18.17 -22.15 2.85
C VAL A 3 17.79 -20.69 3.02
N ARG A 4 18.56 -19.77 2.42
CA ARG A 4 18.14 -18.36 2.32
C ARG A 4 16.90 -18.30 1.43
N LYS A 5 15.72 -18.13 2.02
CA LYS A 5 14.49 -17.84 1.25
C LYS A 5 14.64 -16.43 0.69
N THR A 6 14.73 -16.29 -0.64
CA THR A 6 14.72 -14.99 -1.30
C THR A 6 13.27 -14.51 -1.35
N ILE A 7 13.00 -13.34 -0.77
CA ILE A 7 11.68 -12.73 -0.78
C ILE A 7 11.53 -11.99 -2.12
N ASN A 8 10.67 -12.48 -3.01
CA ASN A 8 10.43 -11.85 -4.32
C ASN A 8 9.00 -11.34 -4.49
N THR A 9 8.08 -11.80 -3.64
CA THR A 9 6.66 -11.48 -3.70
C THR A 9 6.14 -11.11 -2.31
N TRP A 10 4.94 -10.54 -2.28
CA TRP A 10 4.22 -10.26 -1.04
C TRP A 10 3.92 -11.53 -0.25
N ASP A 11 3.55 -12.62 -0.94
CA ASP A 11 3.26 -13.90 -0.29
C ASP A 11 4.53 -14.50 0.34
N ASP A 12 5.67 -14.42 -0.35
CA ASP A 12 6.97 -14.86 0.21
C ASP A 12 7.32 -14.12 1.51
N TRP A 13 7.05 -12.81 1.53
CA TRP A 13 7.29 -11.96 2.69
C TRP A 13 6.33 -12.30 3.84
N THR A 14 5.04 -12.47 3.53
CA THR A 14 4.00 -12.80 4.51
C THR A 14 4.27 -14.15 5.16
N ASP A 15 4.63 -15.17 4.37
CA ASP A 15 5.05 -16.48 4.88
C ASP A 15 6.26 -16.36 5.82
N TYR A 16 7.28 -15.60 5.41
CA TYR A 16 8.48 -15.41 6.21
C TYR A 16 8.17 -14.70 7.53
N PHE A 17 7.26 -13.72 7.50
CA PHE A 17 6.79 -13.02 8.69
C PHE A 17 6.07 -13.97 9.67
N GLN A 18 5.21 -14.86 9.18
CA GLN A 18 4.55 -15.84 10.05
C GLN A 18 5.55 -16.82 10.68
N MET A 19 6.51 -17.34 9.89
CA MET A 19 7.58 -18.20 10.42
C MET A 19 8.39 -17.50 11.52
N TRP A 20 8.75 -16.23 11.29
CA TRP A 20 9.46 -15.44 12.29
C TRP A 20 8.63 -15.21 13.57
N ARG A 21 7.31 -14.99 13.45
CA ARG A 21 6.42 -14.85 14.61
C ARG A 21 6.40 -16.12 15.47
N ASP A 22 6.29 -17.28 14.82
CA ASP A 22 6.31 -18.59 15.49
C ASP A 22 7.65 -18.79 16.23
N ASP A 23 8.77 -18.45 15.59
CA ASP A 23 10.11 -18.59 16.17
C ASP A 23 10.33 -17.69 17.41
N VAL A 24 9.72 -16.50 17.43
CA VAL A 24 9.81 -15.56 18.57
C VAL A 24 8.86 -15.94 19.71
N GLY A 25 7.87 -16.80 19.46
CA GLY A 25 6.93 -17.29 20.48
C GLY A 25 5.92 -16.25 20.98
N VAL A 26 5.61 -15.25 20.14
CA VAL A 26 4.61 -14.22 20.47
C VAL A 26 3.24 -14.68 20.01
N GLU A 27 2.44 -15.18 20.95
CA GLU A 27 1.03 -15.49 20.74
C GLU A 27 0.20 -14.21 20.89
N ILE A 28 -0.40 -13.76 19.78
CA ILE A 28 -1.41 -12.69 19.76
C ILE A 28 -2.66 -13.29 19.13
N PRO A 29 -3.61 -13.82 19.94
CA PRO A 29 -4.81 -14.47 19.44
C PRO A 29 -5.62 -13.63 18.44
N GLU A 30 -5.62 -12.30 18.62
CA GLU A 30 -6.28 -11.36 17.71
C GLU A 30 -5.62 -11.34 16.32
N ALA A 31 -4.31 -11.54 16.26
CA ALA A 31 -3.53 -11.55 15.02
C ALA A 31 -3.65 -12.86 14.23
N GLU A 32 -4.21 -13.93 14.82
CA GLU A 32 -4.53 -15.17 14.09
C GLU A 32 -5.68 -14.96 13.11
N SER A 33 -6.61 -14.06 13.43
CA SER A 33 -7.77 -13.71 12.60
C SER A 33 -7.52 -12.51 11.67
N PHE A 34 -6.33 -11.91 11.75
CA PHE A 34 -6.00 -10.72 10.98
C PHE A 34 -5.54 -11.10 9.56
N PHE A 35 -6.32 -10.68 8.57
CA PHE A 35 -5.95 -10.78 7.17
C PHE A 35 -5.45 -9.43 6.68
N MET A 36 -4.26 -9.42 6.06
CA MET A 36 -3.74 -8.25 5.37
C MET A 36 -4.51 -8.05 4.06
N THR A 37 -5.70 -7.44 4.15
CA THR A 37 -6.55 -7.09 3.02
C THR A 37 -6.55 -5.58 2.79
N PRO A 38 -6.70 -5.13 1.53
CA PRO A 38 -6.83 -3.71 1.26
C PRO A 38 -8.17 -3.20 1.80
N LEU A 39 -8.10 -2.13 2.59
CA LEU A 39 -9.25 -1.39 3.08
C LEU A 39 -9.33 -0.07 2.32
N TYR A 40 -10.52 0.24 1.78
CA TYR A 40 -10.78 1.48 1.07
C TYR A 40 -11.87 2.26 1.81
N ASP A 41 -11.66 3.56 1.94
CA ASP A 41 -12.65 4.47 2.51
C ASP A 41 -13.38 5.25 1.41
N ASP A 42 -14.54 5.79 1.74
CA ASP A 42 -15.29 6.65 0.84
C ASP A 42 -14.58 7.99 0.66
N LYS A 43 -14.62 8.52 -0.58
CA LYS A 43 -14.04 9.84 -0.85
C LYS A 43 -14.90 10.91 -0.15
N PRO A 44 -14.31 11.83 0.63
CA PRO A 44 -15.08 12.89 1.31
C PRO A 44 -15.71 13.89 0.34
N SER A 45 -15.16 14.01 -0.87
CA SER A 45 -15.67 14.84 -1.96
C SER A 45 -15.27 14.23 -3.30
N SER A 46 -16.10 14.48 -4.33
CA SER A 46 -15.82 14.12 -5.73
C SER A 46 -15.00 15.17 -6.49
N GLU A 47 -14.75 16.34 -5.88
CA GLU A 47 -14.03 17.46 -6.48
C GLU A 47 -12.67 17.67 -5.81
N VAL A 48 -11.67 18.15 -6.56
CA VAL A 48 -10.37 18.54 -6.03
C VAL A 48 -10.55 19.78 -5.16
N GLU A 49 -10.05 19.72 -3.93
CA GLU A 49 -10.37 20.68 -2.88
C GLU A 49 -9.35 21.83 -2.80
N PHE A 50 -8.21 21.74 -3.51
CA PHE A 50 -7.12 22.70 -3.42
C PHE A 50 -6.23 22.74 -4.68
N GLY A 51 -5.42 23.79 -4.77
CA GLY A 51 -4.41 23.97 -5.82
C GLY A 51 -5.00 24.39 -7.18
N ASP A 52 -4.21 24.20 -8.23
CA ASP A 52 -4.53 24.67 -9.58
C ASP A 52 -5.74 23.97 -10.23
N PHE A 53 -6.13 22.81 -9.70
CA PHE A 53 -7.28 22.01 -10.18
C PHE A 53 -8.50 22.12 -9.26
N ALA A 54 -8.51 23.07 -8.31
CA ALA A 54 -9.61 23.20 -7.35
C ALA A 54 -10.97 23.39 -8.07
N GLY A 55 -11.96 22.57 -7.70
CA GLY A 55 -13.29 22.53 -8.34
C GLY A 55 -13.43 21.54 -9.51
N ASP A 56 -12.32 21.00 -10.02
CA ASP A 56 -12.38 19.91 -11.02
C ASP A 56 -12.76 18.58 -10.36
N HIS A 57 -13.31 17.64 -11.13
CA HIS A 57 -13.52 16.27 -10.64
C HIS A 57 -12.19 15.58 -10.28
N LYS A 58 -12.17 14.87 -9.14
CA LYS A 58 -11.03 14.02 -8.75
C LYS A 58 -10.77 12.96 -9.82
N TRP A 59 -9.50 12.63 -10.01
CA TRP A 59 -9.10 11.58 -10.95
C TRP A 59 -9.36 10.19 -10.36
N ASP A 60 -10.17 9.40 -11.06
CA ASP A 60 -10.43 7.98 -10.80
C ASP A 60 -9.42 7.06 -11.49
N ARG A 61 -8.76 7.55 -12.56
CA ARG A 61 -7.81 6.77 -13.36
C ARG A 61 -6.58 7.59 -13.70
N ILE A 62 -5.42 6.92 -13.76
CA ILE A 62 -4.12 7.54 -14.10
C ILE A 62 -4.18 8.34 -15.42
N GLY A 63 -4.96 7.87 -16.40
CA GLY A 63 -5.12 8.56 -17.69
C GLY A 63 -5.75 9.95 -17.60
N GLN A 64 -6.45 10.27 -16.51
CA GLN A 64 -7.04 11.60 -16.27
C GLN A 64 -6.01 12.60 -15.70
N VAL A 65 -4.87 12.11 -15.20
CA VAL A 65 -3.80 12.99 -14.69
C VAL A 65 -3.18 13.75 -15.87
N PRO A 66 -3.10 15.10 -15.81
CA PRO A 66 -2.83 15.95 -16.98
C PRO A 66 -1.51 15.72 -17.72
N ASN A 67 -0.43 15.38 -17.01
CA ASN A 67 0.89 15.21 -17.63
C ASN A 67 1.70 14.08 -16.98
N GLN A 68 2.76 13.64 -17.69
CA GLN A 68 3.60 12.53 -17.25
C GLN A 68 4.35 12.84 -15.95
N THR A 69 4.91 14.04 -15.80
CA THR A 69 5.65 14.44 -14.60
C THR A 69 4.79 14.33 -13.33
N MET A 70 3.51 14.72 -13.40
CA MET A 70 2.56 14.57 -12.29
C MET A 70 2.28 13.10 -11.97
N ARG A 71 2.13 12.25 -12.99
CA ARG A 71 1.93 10.81 -12.79
C ARG A 71 3.13 10.17 -12.09
N ASP A 72 4.34 10.52 -12.54
CA ASP A 72 5.58 10.01 -11.96
C ASP A 72 5.75 10.48 -10.51
N SER A 73 5.41 11.75 -10.24
CA SER A 73 5.45 12.33 -8.89
C SER A 73 4.45 11.66 -7.95
N LEU A 74 3.22 11.40 -8.41
CA LEU A 74 2.20 10.68 -7.63
C LEU A 74 2.64 9.25 -7.31
N LEU A 75 3.24 8.55 -8.29
CA LEU A 75 3.79 7.21 -8.06
C LEU A 75 4.92 7.23 -7.01
N GLN A 76 5.80 8.22 -7.09
CA GLN A 76 6.88 8.39 -6.12
C GLN A 76 6.35 8.65 -4.71
N LEU A 77 5.29 9.45 -4.56
CA LEU A 77 4.66 9.71 -3.27
C LEU A 77 4.10 8.41 -2.65
N VAL A 78 3.39 7.60 -3.45
CA VAL A 78 2.88 6.30 -2.99
C VAL A 78 4.02 5.36 -2.60
N PHE A 79 5.09 5.32 -3.39
CA PHE A 79 6.26 4.48 -3.09
C PHE A 79 6.92 4.87 -1.77
N VAL A 80 7.19 6.16 -1.55
CA VAL A 80 7.82 6.64 -0.33
C VAL A 80 6.92 6.42 0.89
N GLN A 81 5.61 6.61 0.77
CA GLN A 81 4.68 6.33 1.86
C GLN A 81 4.60 4.84 2.18
N GLY A 82 4.67 3.96 1.17
CA GLY A 82 4.66 2.52 1.38
C GLY A 82 5.95 1.96 1.97
N ASP A 83 7.06 2.71 1.89
CA ASP A 83 8.36 2.33 2.44
C ASP A 83 8.50 2.65 3.95
N THR A 84 7.76 3.66 4.44
CA THR A 84 7.70 4.02 5.88
C THR A 84 6.80 3.10 6.68
#